data_AF-A0A1B7NSD1-F1
#
_entry.id   AF-A0A1B7NSD1-F1
#
_cell.length_a   1.000
_cell.length_b   1.000
_cell.length_c   1.000
_cell.angle_alpha   90.00
_cell.angle_beta   90.00
_cell.angle_gamma   90.00
#
_symmetry.space_group_name_H-M   'P 1'
#
loop_
_entity.id
_entity.type
_entity.pdbx_description
1 polymer ?
#
loop_
_entity_poly.entity_id
_entity_poly.type
_entity_poly.pdbx_seq_one_letter_code
_entity_poly.pdbx_strand_id
1 'polypeptide(L)'
;MPPRLRLSVSLLPHPLRHEVLLSSRRYASIAAAAVSTSTINHTSQSKSASSSHVSSSSSSSATAYPSSQPPSHRRPEFRKSQLHRQYTSLLRTTPLILIFQHNNLQSVEWAGIRRELTKALQKVDEANAAAGRAEPPIAPIVQLKIIQTSIFEAALRVVDFFRPGEITPRGPGKIAAATADPKITHDLSRAAYAAVLDKKGKHDLSNILVGPIAVLSFPHVSPEHLKAALSILAPKPPQFPAPGRRANPGLYDLPVQAGLKKLILLAARVEGKVFDQDQTRWVGGIEGGMTGLRSQLVSLLQGAGASITTTLDAAGKSLYLTLESRRSVLEEEQKGPESDAQSEGEGKTGTASKE
;
A
#
# COMPACT_ATOMS: atom_id res chain seq x y z
N MET A 1 27.82 -31.17 38.06
CA MET A 1 28.05 -31.47 36.63
C MET A 1 27.37 -32.78 36.28
N PRO A 2 26.34 -32.80 35.42
CA PRO A 2 25.77 -34.03 34.88
C PRO A 2 26.37 -34.37 33.49
N PRO A 3 26.49 -35.67 33.13
CA PRO A 3 27.19 -36.11 31.93
C PRO A 3 26.38 -35.90 30.63
N ARG A 4 27.11 -35.57 29.56
CA ARG A 4 26.59 -35.35 28.20
C ARG A 4 26.37 -36.69 27.49
N LEU A 5 25.12 -37.02 27.19
CA LEU A 5 24.78 -38.11 26.26
C LEU A 5 25.04 -37.66 24.82
N ARG A 6 26.02 -38.30 24.17
CA ARG A 6 26.28 -38.19 22.73
C ARG A 6 25.28 -39.07 21.99
N LEU A 7 24.36 -38.46 21.23
CA LEU A 7 23.55 -39.19 20.26
C LEU A 7 24.26 -39.15 18.90
N SER A 8 24.67 -40.32 18.45
CA SER A 8 25.27 -40.59 17.14
C SER A 8 24.23 -40.47 16.03
N VAL A 9 24.61 -39.75 14.98
CA VAL A 9 23.90 -39.62 13.70
C VAL A 9 24.11 -40.90 12.89
N SER A 10 23.01 -41.60 12.57
CA SER A 10 22.94 -42.47 11.39
C SER A 10 21.50 -42.96 11.19
N LEU A 11 21.05 -42.98 9.93
CA LEU A 11 19.77 -43.47 9.39
C LEU A 11 18.71 -42.39 9.06
N LEU A 12 19.03 -41.60 8.03
CA LEU A 12 18.02 -41.05 7.11
C LEU A 12 18.17 -41.78 5.76
N PRO A 13 17.10 -42.34 5.18
CA PRO A 13 17.02 -42.54 3.75
C PRO A 13 16.20 -41.40 3.11
N HIS A 14 16.80 -40.75 2.12
CA HIS A 14 16.19 -39.79 1.20
C HIS A 14 16.38 -40.31 -0.26
N PRO A 15 15.71 -39.75 -1.28
CA PRO A 15 14.76 -40.47 -2.12
C PRO A 15 15.24 -40.74 -3.56
N LEU A 16 14.55 -41.62 -4.28
CA LEU A 16 14.56 -41.74 -5.75
C LEU A 16 13.10 -41.90 -6.19
N ARG A 17 12.50 -40.93 -6.88
CA ARG A 17 12.58 -40.55 -8.31
C ARG A 17 11.26 -40.91 -8.99
N HIS A 18 10.64 -39.88 -9.57
CA HIS A 18 9.78 -39.87 -10.75
C HIS A 18 9.23 -41.21 -11.26
N GLU A 19 7.90 -41.35 -11.22
CA GLU A 19 7.15 -41.83 -12.37
C GLU A 19 5.95 -40.93 -12.66
N VAL A 20 5.88 -40.53 -13.92
CA VAL A 20 4.75 -39.86 -14.55
C VAL A 20 3.80 -40.97 -14.99
N LEU A 21 2.63 -41.06 -14.37
CA LEU A 21 1.51 -41.80 -14.95
C LEU A 21 0.30 -40.88 -15.06
N LEU A 22 0.01 -40.55 -16.32
CA LEU A 22 -1.28 -40.05 -16.77
C LEU A 22 -2.34 -41.07 -16.35
N SER A 23 -3.32 -40.65 -15.55
CA SER A 23 -4.54 -41.44 -15.39
C SER A 23 -5.76 -40.57 -15.19
N SER A 24 -6.76 -40.99 -15.95
CA SER A 24 -8.01 -40.36 -16.29
C SER A 24 -8.90 -40.05 -15.09
N ARG A 25 -9.70 -38.99 -15.25
CA ARG A 25 -10.95 -38.77 -14.53
C ARG A 25 -11.73 -40.07 -14.40
N ARG A 26 -12.21 -40.37 -13.19
CA ARG A 26 -13.55 -40.92 -12.92
C ARG A 26 -13.89 -40.70 -11.46
N TYR A 27 -15.09 -40.17 -11.25
CA TYR A 27 -15.72 -39.95 -9.96
C TYR A 27 -16.17 -41.30 -9.39
N ALA A 28 -15.92 -41.54 -8.11
CA ALA A 28 -16.69 -42.48 -7.32
C ALA A 28 -16.65 -42.05 -5.85
N SER A 29 -17.82 -41.73 -5.34
CA SER A 29 -18.13 -41.48 -3.93
C SER A 29 -18.01 -42.77 -3.13
N ILE A 30 -17.25 -42.74 -2.03
CA ILE A 30 -17.28 -43.79 -1.00
C ILE A 30 -17.60 -43.10 0.33
N ALA A 31 -18.77 -43.45 0.87
CA ALA A 31 -19.21 -43.11 2.21
C ALA A 31 -18.44 -43.97 3.23
N ALA A 32 -17.79 -43.32 4.19
CA ALA A 32 -17.18 -43.99 5.34
C ALA A 32 -18.16 -43.95 6.51
N ALA A 33 -18.66 -45.13 6.91
CA ALA A 33 -19.38 -45.32 8.15
C ALA A 33 -18.37 -45.44 9.30
N ALA A 34 -18.44 -44.52 10.27
CA ALA A 34 -17.68 -44.60 11.51
C ALA A 34 -18.44 -45.49 12.51
N VAL A 35 -17.76 -46.52 13.00
CA VAL A 35 -18.20 -47.39 14.10
C VAL A 35 -17.86 -46.67 15.41
N SER A 36 -18.89 -46.38 16.21
CA SER A 36 -18.73 -45.98 17.61
C SER A 36 -19.26 -47.10 18.50
N THR A 37 -18.36 -47.74 19.24
CA THR A 37 -18.69 -48.66 20.33
C THR A 37 -19.03 -47.88 21.58
N SER A 38 -20.26 -48.03 22.10
CA SER A 38 -20.61 -47.60 23.46
C SER A 38 -21.30 -48.73 24.21
N THR A 39 -20.60 -49.24 25.22
CA THR A 39 -21.11 -50.03 26.35
C THR A 39 -22.01 -49.18 27.26
N ILE A 40 -23.12 -49.74 27.77
CA ILE A 40 -23.56 -49.75 29.19
C ILE A 40 -24.94 -50.46 29.33
N ASN A 41 -24.90 -51.52 30.15
CA ASN A 41 -25.86 -52.23 31.01
C ASN A 41 -27.40 -51.97 31.07
N HIS A 42 -28.11 -53.10 30.97
CA HIS A 42 -29.22 -53.69 31.78
C HIS A 42 -30.65 -53.07 31.90
N THR A 43 -31.62 -53.88 31.41
CA THR A 43 -32.90 -54.36 32.02
C THR A 43 -33.92 -53.30 32.49
N SER A 44 -35.18 -53.23 32.03
CA SER A 44 -36.26 -54.24 32.15
C SER A 44 -37.48 -53.88 31.27
N GLN A 45 -38.33 -54.88 31.06
CA GLN A 45 -39.54 -54.96 30.22
C GLN A 45 -40.69 -53.99 30.57
N SER A 46 -41.46 -53.55 29.57
CA SER A 46 -42.91 -53.83 29.47
C SER A 46 -43.50 -53.31 28.15
N LYS A 47 -44.57 -53.98 27.71
CA LYS A 47 -45.23 -53.90 26.40
C LYS A 47 -46.33 -52.83 26.38
N SER A 48 -46.47 -52.09 25.28
CA SER A 48 -47.76 -51.74 24.68
C SER A 48 -47.56 -51.08 23.31
N ALA A 49 -48.46 -51.41 22.38
CA ALA A 49 -48.40 -51.05 20.97
C ALA A 49 -49.22 -49.79 20.67
N SER A 50 -48.67 -48.90 19.83
CA SER A 50 -49.44 -48.09 18.88
C SER A 50 -48.53 -47.40 17.86
N SER A 51 -48.67 -47.81 16.60
CA SER A 51 -48.56 -47.02 15.36
C SER A 51 -47.78 -45.69 15.43
N SER A 52 -46.49 -45.71 15.08
CA SER A 52 -45.74 -44.53 14.66
C SER A 52 -45.43 -44.61 13.16
N HIS A 53 -46.22 -43.91 12.34
CA HIS A 53 -45.81 -43.62 10.98
C HIS A 53 -44.54 -42.77 11.03
N VAL A 54 -43.51 -43.34 10.41
CA VAL A 54 -42.15 -42.87 10.22
C VAL A 54 -42.13 -41.38 9.87
N SER A 55 -41.84 -40.53 10.85
CA SER A 55 -41.28 -39.22 10.58
C SER A 55 -39.90 -39.47 9.99
N SER A 56 -39.83 -39.51 8.67
CA SER A 56 -38.59 -39.43 7.92
C SER A 56 -37.97 -38.08 8.28
N SER A 57 -37.16 -38.07 9.34
CA SER A 57 -36.18 -37.03 9.55
C SER A 57 -35.25 -37.12 8.35
N SER A 58 -35.56 -36.32 7.33
CA SER A 58 -34.65 -36.01 6.25
C SER A 58 -33.45 -35.34 6.89
N SER A 59 -32.50 -36.16 7.32
CA SER A 59 -31.11 -35.78 7.48
C SER A 59 -30.59 -35.40 6.09
N SER A 60 -31.06 -34.26 5.60
CA SER A 60 -30.40 -33.53 4.54
C SER A 60 -29.05 -33.16 5.13
N SER A 61 -28.07 -34.01 4.89
CA SER A 61 -26.68 -33.81 5.22
C SER A 61 -26.18 -32.65 4.35
N ALA A 62 -26.61 -31.43 4.67
CA ALA A 62 -25.96 -30.23 4.22
C ALA A 62 -24.50 -30.41 4.63
N THR A 63 -23.62 -30.48 3.63
CA THR A 63 -22.19 -30.64 3.84
C THR A 63 -21.74 -29.51 4.75
N ALA A 64 -21.62 -29.80 6.05
CA ALA A 64 -21.33 -28.79 7.06
C ALA A 64 -19.85 -28.46 6.96
N TYR A 65 -19.54 -27.41 6.21
CA TYR A 65 -18.19 -26.87 6.17
C TYR A 65 -17.86 -26.22 7.51
N PRO A 66 -16.62 -26.35 8.02
CA PRO A 66 -16.25 -25.68 9.25
C PRO A 66 -16.24 -24.16 9.03
N SER A 67 -16.59 -23.39 10.06
CA SER A 67 -16.69 -21.92 9.99
C SER A 67 -15.41 -21.24 9.47
N SER A 68 -14.25 -21.81 9.80
CA SER A 68 -12.94 -21.32 9.36
C SER A 68 -12.59 -21.65 7.90
N GLN A 69 -13.28 -22.61 7.27
CA GLN A 69 -13.02 -23.06 5.90
C GLN A 69 -14.31 -23.13 5.08
N PRO A 70 -14.84 -21.97 4.67
CA PRO A 70 -16.00 -21.95 3.78
C PRO A 70 -15.67 -22.54 2.40
N PRO A 71 -16.70 -22.99 1.64
CA PRO A 71 -16.55 -23.46 0.27
C PRO A 71 -15.88 -22.41 -0.61
N SER A 72 -14.78 -22.79 -1.25
CA SER A 72 -14.00 -21.91 -2.13
C SER A 72 -13.93 -22.48 -3.55
N HIS A 73 -13.73 -21.62 -4.54
CA HIS A 73 -13.62 -22.02 -5.95
C HIS A 73 -12.40 -22.96 -6.18
N ARG A 74 -11.31 -22.71 -5.46
CA ARG A 74 -10.11 -23.56 -5.45
C ARG A 74 -9.83 -24.05 -4.05
N ARG A 75 -9.30 -25.26 -3.93
CA ARG A 75 -8.94 -25.85 -2.64
C ARG A 75 -7.98 -24.94 -1.86
N PRO A 76 -8.22 -24.70 -0.56
CA PRO A 76 -7.40 -23.79 0.24
C PRO A 76 -6.02 -24.37 0.58
N GLU A 77 -5.84 -25.69 0.53
CA GLU A 77 -4.55 -26.36 0.78
C GLU A 77 -3.45 -25.94 -0.21
N PHE A 78 -3.84 -25.52 -1.42
CA PHE A 78 -2.87 -25.14 -2.42
C PHE A 78 -2.19 -23.80 -2.10
N ARG A 79 -0.86 -23.78 -2.22
CA ARG A 79 -0.04 -22.56 -2.09
C ARG A 79 -0.58 -21.39 -2.92
N LYS A 80 -1.08 -21.64 -4.12
CA LYS A 80 -1.65 -20.59 -4.99
C LYS A 80 -2.87 -19.90 -4.36
N SER A 81 -3.72 -20.67 -3.69
CA SER A 81 -4.91 -20.16 -2.98
C SER A 81 -4.49 -19.33 -1.77
N GLN A 82 -3.47 -19.77 -1.03
CA GLN A 82 -2.92 -19.04 0.12
C GLN A 82 -2.23 -17.75 -0.29
N LEU A 83 -1.41 -17.77 -1.34
CA LEU A 83 -0.77 -16.57 -1.89
C LEU A 83 -1.81 -15.54 -2.37
N HIS A 84 -2.89 -16.00 -3.01
CA HIS A 84 -3.97 -15.11 -3.41
C HIS A 84 -4.60 -14.41 -2.21
N ARG A 85 -4.94 -15.14 -1.13
CA ARG A 85 -5.47 -14.55 0.12
C ARG A 85 -4.48 -13.55 0.75
N GLN A 86 -3.19 -13.90 0.75
CA GLN A 86 -2.16 -13.03 1.27
C GLN A 86 -2.06 -11.73 0.46
N TYR A 87 -2.12 -11.82 -0.88
CA TYR A 87 -2.04 -10.66 -1.74
C TYR A 87 -3.31 -9.80 -1.69
N THR A 88 -4.51 -10.39 -1.61
CA THR A 88 -5.74 -9.60 -1.42
C THR A 88 -5.75 -8.88 -0.08
N SER A 89 -5.32 -9.54 0.99
CA SER A 89 -5.15 -8.91 2.30
C SER A 89 -4.12 -7.78 2.26
N LEU A 90 -2.96 -7.99 1.62
CA LEU A 90 -1.95 -6.95 1.43
C LEU A 90 -2.53 -5.76 0.69
N LEU A 91 -3.14 -5.97 -0.48
CA LEU A 91 -3.70 -4.91 -1.32
C LEU A 91 -4.80 -4.07 -0.62
N ARG A 92 -5.53 -4.66 0.33
CA ARG A 92 -6.55 -3.95 1.12
C ARG A 92 -5.99 -3.20 2.32
N THR A 93 -4.96 -3.75 2.95
CA THR A 93 -4.40 -3.19 4.19
C THR A 93 -3.32 -2.15 3.92
N THR A 94 -2.63 -2.22 2.78
CA THR A 94 -1.54 -1.30 2.46
C THR A 94 -1.98 -0.29 1.41
N PRO A 95 -2.21 0.98 1.77
CA PRO A 95 -2.64 2.02 0.84
C PRO A 95 -1.53 2.44 -0.12
N LEU A 96 -0.25 2.27 0.25
CA LEU A 96 0.90 2.66 -0.56
C LEU A 96 1.75 1.43 -0.89
N ILE A 97 1.93 1.19 -2.19
CA ILE A 97 2.66 0.03 -2.72
C ILE A 97 3.55 0.51 -3.86
N LEU A 98 4.87 0.30 -3.77
CA LEU A 98 5.78 0.52 -4.89
C LEU A 98 6.08 -0.80 -5.59
N ILE A 99 6.08 -0.79 -6.91
CA ILE A 99 6.30 -1.95 -7.77
C ILE A 99 7.66 -1.79 -8.43
N PHE A 100 8.53 -2.77 -8.19
CA PHE A 100 9.87 -2.84 -8.73
C PHE A 100 10.00 -4.06 -9.64
N GLN A 101 10.62 -3.88 -10.79
CA GLN A 101 11.18 -5.00 -11.53
C GLN A 101 12.52 -5.37 -10.92
N HIS A 102 12.78 -6.67 -10.77
CA HIS A 102 14.04 -7.15 -10.25
C HIS A 102 14.70 -8.10 -11.25
N ASN A 103 15.95 -7.83 -11.63
CA ASN A 103 16.67 -8.68 -12.58
C ASN A 103 17.74 -9.53 -11.87
N ASN A 104 17.45 -10.82 -11.64
CA ASN A 104 18.38 -11.80 -11.11
C ASN A 104 19.21 -11.31 -9.88
N LEU A 105 18.50 -10.84 -8.84
CA LEU A 105 19.15 -10.45 -7.58
C LEU A 105 19.50 -11.67 -6.73
N GLN A 106 20.73 -11.67 -6.19
CA GLN A 106 21.20 -12.71 -5.28
C GLN A 106 20.70 -12.48 -3.84
N SER A 107 20.75 -13.52 -3.01
CA SER A 107 20.33 -13.45 -1.60
C SER A 107 21.12 -12.41 -0.79
N VAL A 108 22.43 -12.30 -1.03
CA VAL A 108 23.32 -11.33 -0.39
C VAL A 108 22.94 -9.89 -0.78
N GLU A 109 22.62 -9.67 -2.05
CA GLU A 109 22.17 -8.37 -2.58
C GLU A 109 20.83 -7.98 -1.93
N TRP A 110 19.86 -8.89 -1.86
CA TRP A 110 18.59 -8.66 -1.19
C TRP A 110 18.74 -8.32 0.29
N ALA A 111 19.59 -9.07 1.01
CA ALA A 111 19.85 -8.83 2.43
C ALA A 111 20.49 -7.45 2.63
N GLY A 112 21.43 -7.08 1.78
CA GLY A 112 22.07 -5.77 1.80
C GLY A 112 21.07 -4.63 1.54
N ILE A 113 20.25 -4.73 0.49
CA ILE A 113 19.24 -3.71 0.16
C ILE A 113 18.22 -3.55 1.29
N ARG A 114 17.70 -4.66 1.83
CA ARG A 114 16.72 -4.62 2.93
C ARG A 114 17.33 -4.00 4.19
N ARG A 115 18.58 -4.30 4.50
CA ARG A 115 19.31 -3.70 5.64
C ARG A 115 19.40 -2.19 5.51
N GLU A 116 19.83 -1.69 4.34
CA GLU A 116 19.96 -0.23 4.14
C GLU A 116 18.60 0.47 4.09
N LEU A 117 17.57 -0.18 3.53
CA LEU A 117 16.20 0.31 3.57
C LEU A 117 15.68 0.44 5.01
N THR A 118 15.82 -0.60 5.83
CA THR A 118 15.38 -0.57 7.23
C THR A 118 16.10 0.53 8.01
N LYS A 119 17.42 0.68 7.83
CA LYS A 119 18.18 1.75 8.48
C LYS A 119 17.69 3.15 8.12
N ALA A 120 17.37 3.41 6.85
CA ALA A 120 16.89 4.73 6.46
C ALA A 120 15.47 5.01 6.92
N LEU A 121 14.59 4.01 6.94
CA LEU A 121 13.26 4.19 7.52
C LEU A 121 13.33 4.43 9.02
N GLN A 122 14.21 3.74 9.75
CA GLN A 122 14.46 4.00 11.17
C GLN A 122 14.92 5.43 11.43
N LYS A 123 15.81 5.97 10.59
CA LYS A 123 16.24 7.38 10.68
C LYS A 123 15.07 8.36 10.53
N VAL A 124 14.07 8.03 9.70
CA VAL A 124 12.86 8.86 9.55
C VAL A 124 11.97 8.73 10.76
N ASP A 125 11.75 7.51 11.27
CA ASP A 125 10.99 7.28 12.51
C ASP A 125 11.63 8.05 13.70
N GLU A 126 12.96 8.03 13.83
CA GLU A 126 13.71 8.78 14.85
C GLU A 126 13.55 10.30 14.68
N ALA A 127 13.62 10.80 13.44
CA ALA A 127 13.41 12.23 13.16
C ALA A 127 11.97 12.66 13.47
N ASN A 128 10.99 11.82 13.17
CA ASN A 128 9.58 12.07 13.47
C ASN A 128 9.29 12.03 14.97
N ALA A 129 9.94 11.12 15.70
CA ALA A 129 9.89 11.07 17.15
C ALA A 129 10.52 12.33 17.78
N ALA A 130 11.67 12.78 17.27
CA ALA A 130 12.32 14.02 17.71
C ALA A 130 11.48 15.27 17.43
N ALA A 131 10.72 15.28 16.32
CA ALA A 131 9.77 16.33 15.99
C ALA A 131 8.47 16.28 16.82
N GLY A 132 8.33 15.32 17.74
CA GLY A 132 7.15 15.18 18.60
C GLY A 132 5.89 14.67 17.89
N ARG A 133 6.02 14.09 16.68
CA ARG A 133 4.87 13.48 16.00
C ARG A 133 4.61 12.10 16.59
N ALA A 134 3.50 11.96 17.32
CA ALA A 134 3.07 10.71 17.96
C ALA A 134 2.51 9.67 16.98
N GLU A 135 3.18 9.47 15.84
CA GLU A 135 2.82 8.40 14.89
C GLU A 135 3.55 7.11 15.28
N PRO A 136 2.90 5.93 15.14
CA PRO A 136 3.55 4.66 15.42
C PRO A 136 4.70 4.42 14.44
N PRO A 137 5.81 3.79 14.88
CA PRO A 137 6.96 3.55 14.02
C PRO A 137 6.60 2.64 12.84
N ILE A 138 6.86 3.11 11.61
CA ILE A 138 6.43 2.44 10.38
C ILE A 138 7.53 1.51 9.85
N ALA A 139 8.81 1.81 10.12
CA ALA A 139 9.95 1.05 9.61
C ALA A 139 9.87 -0.48 9.76
N PRO A 140 9.44 -1.07 10.89
CA PRO A 140 9.41 -2.53 11.03
C PRO A 140 8.32 -3.21 10.19
N ILE A 141 7.27 -2.47 9.83
CA ILE A 141 6.12 -2.99 9.07
C ILE A 141 6.39 -2.92 7.57
N VAL A 142 7.23 -1.99 7.12
CA VAL A 142 7.60 -1.84 5.71
C VAL A 142 8.43 -3.03 5.26
N GLN A 143 7.95 -3.71 4.22
CA GLN A 143 8.56 -4.95 3.75
C GLN A 143 8.72 -4.95 2.23
N LEU A 144 9.93 -5.32 1.78
CA LEU A 144 10.28 -5.52 0.38
C LEU A 144 10.15 -7.01 0.02
N LYS A 145 9.04 -7.39 -0.61
CA LYS A 145 8.67 -8.78 -0.92
C LYS A 145 8.76 -9.07 -2.41
N ILE A 146 9.22 -10.27 -2.76
CA ILE A 146 9.09 -10.80 -4.13
C ILE A 146 7.70 -11.40 -4.26
N ILE A 147 6.99 -11.10 -5.35
CA ILE A 147 5.62 -11.54 -5.57
C ILE A 147 5.50 -12.39 -6.83
N GLN A 148 4.52 -13.30 -6.82
CA GLN A 148 4.15 -14.04 -8.02
C GLN A 148 3.14 -13.20 -8.83
N THR A 149 3.60 -12.63 -9.94
CA THR A 149 2.85 -11.67 -10.77
C THR A 149 1.49 -12.18 -11.21
N SER A 150 1.39 -13.43 -11.70
CA SER A 150 0.12 -13.97 -12.18
C SER A 150 -0.96 -14.14 -11.08
N ILE A 151 -0.55 -14.38 -9.83
CA ILE A 151 -1.47 -14.48 -8.69
C ILE A 151 -1.79 -13.08 -8.16
N PHE A 152 -0.80 -12.19 -8.13
CA PHE A 152 -0.96 -10.81 -7.73
C PHE A 152 -1.92 -10.05 -8.66
N GLU A 153 -1.83 -10.28 -9.97
CA GLU A 153 -2.74 -9.72 -10.97
C GLU A 153 -4.18 -10.20 -10.75
N ALA A 154 -4.38 -11.49 -10.43
CA ALA A 154 -5.71 -12.01 -10.09
C ALA A 154 -6.25 -11.38 -8.79
N ALA A 155 -5.39 -11.21 -7.79
CA ALA A 155 -5.75 -10.58 -6.51
C ALA A 155 -6.16 -9.12 -6.70
N LEU A 156 -5.45 -8.34 -7.54
CA LEU A 156 -5.80 -6.96 -7.89
C LEU A 156 -7.22 -6.86 -8.43
N ARG A 157 -7.55 -7.72 -9.40
CA ARG A 157 -8.89 -7.69 -10.00
C ARG A 157 -9.99 -8.02 -8.97
N VAL A 158 -9.73 -8.93 -8.05
CA VAL A 158 -10.68 -9.22 -6.96
C VAL A 158 -10.83 -8.02 -6.04
N VAL A 159 -9.74 -7.37 -5.64
CA VAL A 159 -9.83 -6.22 -4.73
C VAL A 159 -10.58 -5.03 -5.35
N ASP A 160 -10.37 -4.77 -6.64
CA ASP A 160 -10.93 -3.58 -7.28
C ASP A 160 -12.33 -3.80 -7.86
N PHE A 161 -12.65 -5.00 -8.38
CA PHE A 161 -13.94 -5.26 -9.05
C PHE A 161 -14.95 -6.06 -8.22
N PHE A 162 -14.53 -6.80 -7.19
CA PHE A 162 -15.46 -7.62 -6.40
C PHE A 162 -15.99 -6.83 -5.20
N ARG A 163 -17.29 -6.53 -5.21
CA ARG A 163 -18.03 -5.96 -4.07
C ARG A 163 -18.96 -7.02 -3.49
N PRO A 164 -18.82 -7.40 -2.21
CA PRO A 164 -19.71 -8.39 -1.59
C PRO A 164 -21.12 -7.78 -1.46
N GLY A 165 -22.10 -8.35 -2.18
CA GLY A 165 -23.49 -7.90 -2.18
C GLY A 165 -24.03 -7.50 -3.56
N GLU A 166 -23.16 -7.16 -4.51
CA GLU A 166 -23.55 -6.85 -5.90
C GLU A 166 -23.35 -8.11 -6.77
N ILE A 167 -24.39 -8.95 -6.86
CA ILE A 167 -24.28 -10.31 -7.42
C ILE A 167 -24.93 -10.43 -8.81
N THR A 168 -24.81 -9.39 -9.64
CA THR A 168 -25.17 -9.48 -11.07
C THR A 168 -23.92 -9.61 -11.93
N PRO A 169 -23.27 -10.79 -11.99
CA PRO A 169 -22.15 -11.02 -12.90
C PRO A 169 -22.65 -10.97 -14.34
N ARG A 170 -21.97 -10.14 -15.15
CA ARG A 170 -22.31 -9.87 -16.53
C ARG A 170 -21.23 -10.47 -17.45
N GLY A 171 -21.52 -11.62 -18.06
CA GLY A 171 -20.64 -12.29 -19.03
C GLY A 171 -20.54 -13.81 -18.81
N PRO A 172 -19.50 -14.51 -19.32
CA PRO A 172 -19.31 -15.96 -19.14
C PRO A 172 -19.18 -16.39 -17.65
N GLY A 173 -18.97 -15.45 -16.74
CA GLY A 173 -19.06 -15.67 -15.29
C GLY A 173 -20.46 -16.07 -14.77
N LYS A 174 -21.53 -15.89 -15.56
CA LYS A 174 -22.92 -16.23 -15.17
C LYS A 174 -23.10 -17.69 -14.73
N ILE A 175 -22.44 -18.63 -15.41
CA ILE A 175 -22.54 -20.07 -15.09
C ILE A 175 -21.90 -20.37 -13.73
N ALA A 176 -20.74 -19.77 -13.46
CA ALA A 176 -20.06 -19.92 -12.18
C ALA A 176 -20.80 -19.21 -11.04
N ALA A 177 -21.52 -18.14 -11.33
CA ALA A 177 -22.32 -17.41 -10.35
C ALA A 177 -23.65 -18.06 -10.01
N ALA A 178 -24.31 -18.72 -10.96
CA ALA A 178 -25.58 -19.42 -10.73
C ALA A 178 -25.47 -20.55 -9.69
N THR A 179 -24.24 -21.02 -9.43
CA THR A 179 -23.93 -22.08 -8.46
C THR A 179 -23.22 -21.53 -7.22
N ALA A 180 -23.20 -20.20 -7.03
CA ALA A 180 -22.54 -19.54 -5.92
C ALA A 180 -23.56 -19.09 -4.87
N ASP A 181 -23.31 -19.45 -3.62
CA ASP A 181 -24.14 -18.97 -2.51
C ASP A 181 -23.88 -17.48 -2.25
N PRO A 182 -24.93 -16.64 -2.20
CA PRO A 182 -24.77 -15.18 -2.03
C PRO A 182 -24.24 -14.80 -0.64
N LYS A 183 -24.33 -15.71 0.34
CA LYS A 183 -23.83 -15.50 1.71
C LYS A 183 -22.30 -15.62 1.82
N ILE A 184 -21.64 -16.22 0.83
CA ILE A 184 -20.20 -16.49 0.87
C ILE A 184 -19.45 -15.31 0.23
N THR A 185 -18.92 -14.42 1.07
CA THR A 185 -18.35 -13.12 0.65
C THR A 185 -16.83 -13.06 0.58
N HIS A 186 -16.12 -14.17 0.81
CA HIS A 186 -14.66 -14.18 0.83
C HIS A 186 -14.02 -14.19 -0.58
N ASP A 187 -12.73 -13.84 -0.66
CA ASP A 187 -12.01 -13.58 -1.92
C ASP A 187 -11.80 -14.80 -2.83
N LEU A 188 -11.81 -16.00 -2.24
CA LEU A 188 -11.70 -17.26 -2.98
C LEU A 188 -13.07 -17.86 -3.34
N SER A 189 -14.15 -17.14 -3.06
CA SER A 189 -15.50 -17.62 -3.35
C SER A 189 -15.71 -17.79 -4.86
N ARG A 190 -16.68 -18.64 -5.21
CA ARG A 190 -17.10 -18.82 -6.61
C ARG A 190 -17.70 -17.52 -7.17
N ALA A 191 -18.36 -16.73 -6.33
CA ALA A 191 -18.88 -15.41 -6.66
C ALA A 191 -17.76 -14.42 -7.04
N ALA A 192 -16.70 -14.34 -6.23
CA ALA A 192 -15.54 -13.49 -6.53
C ALA A 192 -14.85 -13.89 -7.84
N TYR A 193 -14.68 -15.19 -8.07
CA TYR A 193 -14.14 -15.70 -9.33
C TYR A 193 -15.01 -15.35 -10.53
N ALA A 194 -16.33 -15.51 -10.42
CA ALA A 194 -17.28 -15.20 -11.48
C ALA A 194 -17.29 -13.71 -11.84
N ALA A 195 -17.17 -12.81 -10.86
CA ALA A 195 -17.14 -11.36 -11.09
C ALA A 195 -15.89 -10.89 -11.85
N VAL A 196 -14.77 -11.60 -11.68
CA VAL A 196 -13.45 -11.16 -12.14
C VAL A 196 -13.02 -11.78 -13.46
N LEU A 197 -13.65 -12.88 -13.89
CA LEU A 197 -13.26 -13.63 -15.10
C LEU A 197 -13.17 -12.73 -16.34
N ASP A 198 -14.15 -11.84 -16.50
CA ASP A 198 -14.28 -10.94 -17.65
C ASP A 198 -13.39 -9.69 -17.57
N LYS A 199 -12.68 -9.53 -16.46
CA LYS A 199 -11.82 -8.36 -16.18
C LYS A 199 -10.34 -8.66 -16.34
N LYS A 200 -9.98 -9.79 -16.96
CA LYS A 200 -8.59 -10.13 -17.28
C LYS A 200 -7.95 -9.09 -18.20
N GLY A 201 -6.80 -8.56 -17.81
CA GLY A 201 -6.05 -7.55 -18.58
C GLY A 201 -6.71 -6.17 -18.68
N LYS A 202 -7.80 -5.91 -17.94
CA LYS A 202 -8.51 -4.61 -17.98
C LYS A 202 -8.05 -3.63 -16.92
N HIS A 203 -7.17 -4.03 -16.01
CA HIS A 203 -6.65 -3.16 -14.97
C HIS A 203 -5.40 -2.44 -15.49
N ASP A 204 -5.29 -1.15 -15.20
CA ASP A 204 -4.15 -0.28 -15.54
C ASP A 204 -2.77 -0.88 -15.18
N LEU A 205 -2.63 -1.57 -14.03
CA LEU A 205 -1.39 -2.21 -13.60
C LEU A 205 -1.06 -3.49 -14.38
N SER A 206 -2.02 -4.10 -15.09
CA SER A 206 -1.79 -5.41 -15.73
C SER A 206 -0.68 -5.37 -16.79
N ASN A 207 -0.52 -4.25 -17.49
CA ASN A 207 0.54 -4.05 -18.48
C ASN A 207 1.94 -4.01 -17.84
N ILE A 208 2.03 -3.52 -16.60
CA ILE A 208 3.28 -3.34 -15.86
C ILE A 208 3.64 -4.64 -15.11
N LEU A 209 2.66 -5.51 -14.85
CA LEU A 209 2.82 -6.75 -14.09
C LEU A 209 3.37 -7.92 -14.92
N VAL A 210 4.31 -7.64 -15.83
CA VAL A 210 4.97 -8.64 -16.68
C VAL A 210 6.39 -8.90 -16.20
N GLY A 211 6.72 -10.18 -15.95
CA GLY A 211 8.06 -10.60 -15.54
C GLY A 211 8.25 -10.74 -14.02
N PRO A 212 9.50 -10.76 -13.53
CA PRO A 212 9.83 -10.87 -12.12
C PRO A 212 9.69 -9.52 -11.39
N ILE A 213 8.82 -9.47 -10.37
CA ILE A 213 8.43 -8.24 -9.69
C ILE A 213 8.56 -8.38 -8.17
N ALA A 214 9.03 -7.30 -7.56
CA ALA A 214 9.07 -7.10 -6.13
C ALA A 214 8.19 -5.90 -5.76
N VAL A 215 7.61 -5.96 -4.58
CA VAL A 215 6.72 -4.95 -4.04
C VAL A 215 7.27 -4.45 -2.72
N LEU A 216 7.33 -3.12 -2.58
CA LEU A 216 7.54 -2.46 -1.30
C LEU A 216 6.19 -1.96 -0.78
N SER A 217 5.74 -2.52 0.35
CA SER A 217 4.44 -2.19 0.93
C SER A 217 4.57 -1.29 2.16
N PHE A 218 3.77 -0.22 2.21
CA PHE A 218 3.67 0.67 3.35
C PHE A 218 2.25 0.59 3.95
N PRO A 219 2.12 0.50 5.29
CA PRO A 219 0.82 0.45 5.97
C PRO A 219 0.10 1.81 5.98
N HIS A 220 0.84 2.92 5.90
CA HIS A 220 0.30 4.28 5.86
C HIS A 220 0.96 5.07 4.73
N VAL A 221 0.24 6.04 4.18
CA VAL A 221 0.78 6.96 3.16
C VAL A 221 1.60 8.04 3.85
N SER A 222 2.91 7.81 3.97
CA SER A 222 3.85 8.79 4.52
C SER A 222 4.87 9.21 3.45
N PRO A 223 4.78 10.45 2.93
CA PRO A 223 5.74 10.98 1.95
C PRO A 223 7.19 10.97 2.43
N GLU A 224 7.44 11.11 3.73
CA GLU A 224 8.78 11.12 4.32
C GLU A 224 9.46 9.75 4.23
N HIS A 225 8.71 8.70 4.57
CA HIS A 225 9.16 7.31 4.41
C HIS A 225 9.34 6.94 2.94
N LEU A 226 8.44 7.43 2.07
CA LEU A 226 8.55 7.27 0.62
C LEU A 226 9.83 7.93 0.10
N LYS A 227 10.11 9.17 0.50
CA LYS A 227 11.32 9.94 0.14
C LYS A 227 12.58 9.20 0.54
N ALA A 228 12.65 8.70 1.78
CA ALA A 228 13.78 7.90 2.24
C ALA A 228 13.95 6.60 1.42
N ALA A 229 12.84 5.89 1.14
CA ALA A 229 12.89 4.68 0.33
C ALA A 229 13.34 4.95 -1.12
N LEU A 230 12.84 6.00 -1.77
CA LEU A 230 13.26 6.41 -3.12
C LEU A 230 14.73 6.84 -3.15
N SER A 231 15.21 7.53 -2.11
CA SER A 231 16.62 7.95 -2.04
C SER A 231 17.61 6.78 -2.07
N ILE A 232 17.19 5.59 -1.61
CA ILE A 232 17.99 4.36 -1.63
C ILE A 232 17.74 3.55 -2.90
N LEU A 233 16.47 3.29 -3.22
CA LEU A 233 16.10 2.32 -4.25
C LEU A 233 16.19 2.89 -5.67
N ALA A 234 15.86 4.17 -5.84
CA ALA A 234 15.81 4.82 -7.15
C ALA A 234 16.23 6.30 -7.04
N PRO A 235 17.49 6.58 -6.68
CA PRO A 235 17.98 7.96 -6.53
C PRO A 235 17.93 8.70 -7.88
N LYS A 236 17.33 9.90 -7.88
CA LYS A 236 17.32 10.82 -9.01
C LYS A 236 17.67 12.23 -8.50
N PRO A 237 18.93 12.66 -8.60
CA PRO A 237 19.31 14.05 -8.33
C PRO A 237 18.58 14.98 -9.30
N PRO A 238 18.10 16.19 -8.89
CA PRO A 238 18.27 16.86 -7.59
C PRO A 238 17.18 16.53 -6.54
N GLN A 239 16.03 15.96 -6.94
CA GLN A 239 14.84 15.83 -6.09
C GLN A 239 14.97 14.74 -5.02
N PHE A 240 15.71 13.66 -5.32
CA PHE A 240 16.00 12.57 -4.40
C PHE A 240 17.50 12.24 -4.44
N PRO A 241 18.35 12.99 -3.71
CA PRO A 241 19.78 12.70 -3.67
C PRO A 241 20.04 11.39 -2.93
N ALA A 242 20.97 10.59 -3.45
CA ALA A 242 21.45 9.43 -2.73
C ALA A 242 22.16 9.89 -1.43
N PRO A 243 21.99 9.17 -0.31
CA PRO A 243 22.71 9.46 0.91
C PRO A 243 24.23 9.50 0.67
N GLY A 244 24.91 10.49 1.26
CA GLY A 244 26.35 10.65 1.09
C GLY A 244 27.15 9.46 1.63
N ARG A 245 28.33 9.19 1.04
CA ARG A 245 29.22 8.08 1.43
C ARG A 245 29.60 8.09 2.91
N ARG A 246 29.75 9.28 3.50
CA ARG A 246 30.07 9.44 4.92
C ARG A 246 28.89 9.11 5.84
N ALA A 247 27.68 9.48 5.42
CA ALA A 247 26.47 9.29 6.22
C ALA A 247 26.00 7.83 6.23
N ASN A 248 26.14 7.13 5.09
CA ASN A 248 25.77 5.72 4.93
C ASN A 248 26.84 4.97 4.12
N PRO A 249 27.94 4.50 4.74
CA PRO A 249 28.98 3.75 4.03
C PRO A 249 28.46 2.41 3.48
N GLY A 250 27.51 1.77 4.19
CA GLY A 250 26.92 0.48 3.80
C GLY A 250 26.13 0.49 2.49
N LEU A 251 25.67 1.67 2.05
CA LEU A 251 25.01 1.83 0.75
C LEU A 251 25.97 1.67 -0.42
N TYR A 252 27.26 1.96 -0.22
CA TYR A 252 28.29 1.91 -1.25
C TYR A 252 29.08 0.60 -1.26
N ASP A 253 28.59 -0.39 -0.52
CA ASP A 253 29.10 -1.75 -0.57
C ASP A 253 28.81 -2.38 -1.94
N LEU A 254 29.73 -3.21 -2.44
CA LEU A 254 29.66 -3.82 -3.77
C LEU A 254 28.37 -4.63 -4.00
N PRO A 255 27.95 -5.56 -3.12
CA PRO A 255 26.71 -6.31 -3.30
C PRO A 255 25.46 -5.41 -3.30
N VAL A 256 25.45 -4.34 -2.51
CA VAL A 256 24.30 -3.42 -2.45
C VAL A 256 24.21 -2.62 -3.76
N GLN A 257 25.33 -2.07 -4.21
CA GLN A 257 25.40 -1.30 -5.46
C GLN A 257 25.06 -2.17 -6.69
N ALA A 258 25.56 -3.41 -6.72
CA ALA A 258 25.22 -4.37 -7.77
C ALA A 258 23.71 -4.70 -7.77
N GLY A 259 23.13 -4.89 -6.59
CA GLY A 259 21.70 -5.14 -6.43
C GLY A 259 20.83 -3.94 -6.84
N LEU A 260 21.20 -2.72 -6.47
CA LEU A 260 20.45 -1.50 -6.80
C LEU A 260 20.38 -1.25 -8.31
N LYS A 261 21.46 -1.52 -9.05
CA LYS A 261 21.47 -1.41 -10.52
C LYS A 261 20.50 -2.38 -11.21
N LYS A 262 20.15 -3.48 -10.54
CA LYS A 262 19.24 -4.52 -11.04
C LYS A 262 17.78 -4.29 -10.64
N LEU A 263 17.52 -3.32 -9.75
CA LEU A 263 16.18 -2.93 -9.33
C LEU A 263 15.72 -1.71 -10.11
N ILE A 264 14.58 -1.84 -10.78
CA ILE A 264 13.99 -0.78 -11.58
C ILE A 264 12.61 -0.47 -11.01
N LEU A 265 12.39 0.78 -10.58
CA LEU A 265 11.06 1.23 -10.19
C LEU A 265 10.16 1.26 -11.43
N LEU A 266 9.00 0.61 -11.40
CA LEU A 266 8.06 0.63 -12.51
C LEU A 266 6.93 1.63 -12.25
N ALA A 267 6.20 1.42 -11.16
CA ALA A 267 5.02 2.19 -10.81
C ALA A 267 4.78 2.16 -9.30
N ALA A 268 3.84 2.99 -8.84
CA ALA A 268 3.28 2.91 -7.51
C ALA A 268 1.75 2.77 -7.58
N ARG A 269 1.18 2.18 -6.54
CA ARG A 269 -0.24 2.25 -6.24
C ARG A 269 -0.39 3.04 -4.95
N VAL A 270 -1.09 4.17 -5.01
CA VAL A 270 -1.40 5.02 -3.86
C VAL A 270 -2.91 5.13 -3.75
N GLU A 271 -3.47 4.63 -2.65
CA GLU A 271 -4.91 4.67 -2.33
C GLU A 271 -5.81 4.10 -3.46
N GLY A 272 -5.34 3.05 -4.13
CA GLY A 272 -6.06 2.40 -5.22
C GLY A 272 -5.89 3.06 -6.60
N LYS A 273 -5.21 4.21 -6.68
CA LYS A 273 -4.83 4.83 -7.96
C LYS A 273 -3.43 4.39 -8.37
N VAL A 274 -3.22 4.28 -9.67
CA VAL A 274 -1.93 3.95 -10.27
C VAL A 274 -1.16 5.23 -10.52
N PHE A 275 0.11 5.21 -10.16
CA PHE A 275 1.04 6.31 -10.31
C PHE A 275 2.28 5.86 -11.07
N ASP A 276 2.69 6.66 -12.05
CA ASP A 276 3.94 6.44 -12.77
C ASP A 276 5.16 6.82 -11.91
N GLN A 277 6.37 6.54 -12.40
CA GLN A 277 7.61 6.88 -11.70
C GLN A 277 7.69 8.37 -11.33
N ASP A 278 7.34 9.26 -12.25
CA ASP A 278 7.44 10.71 -12.02
C ASP A 278 6.36 11.21 -11.07
N GLN A 279 5.15 10.64 -11.14
CA GLN A 279 4.10 10.99 -10.18
C GLN A 279 4.41 10.42 -8.79
N THR A 280 5.01 9.23 -8.71
CA THR A 280 5.49 8.65 -7.44
C THR A 280 6.55 9.55 -6.80
N ARG A 281 7.47 10.10 -7.61
CA ARG A 281 8.45 11.09 -7.19
C ARG A 281 7.79 12.38 -6.71
N TRP A 282 6.73 12.84 -7.39
CA TRP A 282 5.96 14.00 -6.92
C TRP A 282 5.35 13.76 -5.54
N VAL A 283 4.74 12.59 -5.29
CA VAL A 283 4.19 12.23 -3.96
C VAL A 283 5.28 12.20 -2.89
N GLY A 284 6.47 11.67 -3.20
CA GLY A 284 7.62 11.71 -2.30
C GLY A 284 8.24 13.10 -2.10
N GLY A 285 7.95 14.04 -3.00
CA GLY A 285 8.42 15.43 -2.93
C GLY A 285 7.55 16.32 -2.05
N ILE A 286 6.40 15.83 -1.58
CA ILE A 286 5.50 16.58 -0.70
C ILE A 286 6.17 16.79 0.66
N GLU A 287 6.57 18.03 0.92
CA GLU A 287 7.16 18.44 2.18
C GLU A 287 6.10 18.56 3.27
N GLY A 288 6.46 18.17 4.49
CA GLY A 288 5.55 18.26 5.65
C GLY A 288 4.51 17.14 5.76
N GLY A 289 4.52 16.15 4.84
CA GLY A 289 3.65 14.96 4.93
C GLY A 289 2.15 15.29 4.94
N MET A 290 1.35 14.46 5.61
CA MET A 290 -0.10 14.67 5.76
C MET A 290 -0.41 15.97 6.54
N THR A 291 0.43 16.32 7.52
CA THR A 291 0.29 17.57 8.27
C THR A 291 0.49 18.80 7.39
N GLY A 292 1.43 18.74 6.44
CA GLY A 292 1.69 19.81 5.47
C GLY A 292 0.52 20.01 4.50
N LEU A 293 -0.06 18.92 4.00
CA LEU A 293 -1.27 18.99 3.17
C LEU A 293 -2.47 19.52 3.96
N ARG A 294 -2.62 19.10 5.22
CA ARG A 294 -3.66 19.64 6.11
C ARG A 294 -3.44 21.13 6.39
N SER A 295 -2.21 21.58 6.60
CA SER A 295 -1.92 23.00 6.79
C SER A 295 -2.12 23.80 5.52
N GLN A 296 -1.80 23.25 4.34
CA GLN A 296 -2.12 23.87 3.05
C GLN A 296 -3.62 24.00 2.87
N LEU A 297 -4.40 22.98 3.22
CA LEU A 297 -5.86 23.05 3.18
C LEU A 297 -6.39 24.13 4.13
N VAL A 298 -5.90 24.17 5.37
CA VAL A 298 -6.28 25.21 6.35
C VAL A 298 -5.88 26.59 5.86
N SER A 299 -4.69 26.74 5.26
CA SER A 299 -4.20 28.00 4.69
C SER A 299 -5.03 28.45 3.48
N LEU A 300 -5.43 27.53 2.60
CA LEU A 300 -6.32 27.84 1.48
C LEU A 300 -7.72 28.26 1.97
N LEU A 301 -8.22 27.59 3.00
CA LEU A 301 -9.51 27.91 3.61
C LEU A 301 -9.47 29.27 4.34
N GLN A 302 -8.40 29.53 5.10
CA GLN A 302 -8.16 30.81 5.75
C GLN A 302 -7.90 31.92 4.72
N GLY A 303 -7.21 31.61 3.62
CA GLY A 303 -6.94 32.53 2.52
C GLY A 303 -8.23 32.96 1.81
N ALA A 304 -9.18 32.04 1.61
CA ALA A 304 -10.49 32.39 1.08
C ALA A 304 -11.25 33.36 2.01
N GLY A 305 -11.26 33.11 3.32
CA GLY A 305 -11.85 34.03 4.30
C GLY A 305 -11.12 35.38 4.36
N ALA A 306 -9.78 35.34 4.38
CA ALA A 306 -8.94 36.53 4.38
C ALA A 306 -9.19 37.37 3.12
N SER A 307 -9.36 36.75 1.95
CA SER A 307 -9.62 37.46 0.69
C SER A 307 -10.87 38.35 0.78
N ILE A 308 -11.96 37.84 1.36
CA ILE A 308 -13.21 38.60 1.55
C ILE A 308 -12.97 39.77 2.52
N THR A 309 -12.30 39.52 3.65
CA THR A 309 -12.00 40.59 4.61
C THR A 309 -11.06 41.64 4.02
N THR A 310 -10.07 41.26 3.22
CA THR A 310 -9.18 42.20 2.54
C THR A 310 -9.92 43.02 1.50
N THR A 311 -10.91 42.46 0.80
CA THR A 311 -11.74 43.25 -0.13
C THR A 311 -12.63 44.25 0.60
N LEU A 312 -13.18 43.90 1.77
CA LEU A 312 -13.98 44.82 2.58
C LEU A 312 -13.11 45.92 3.22
N ASP A 313 -11.96 45.55 3.77
CA ASP A 313 -11.00 46.46 4.39
C ASP A 313 -10.31 47.36 3.35
N ALA A 314 -10.14 46.90 2.11
CA ALA A 314 -9.60 47.71 1.02
C ALA A 314 -10.44 48.96 0.74
N ALA A 315 -11.77 48.88 0.81
CA ALA A 315 -12.63 50.04 0.68
C ALA A 315 -12.39 51.05 1.82
N GLY A 316 -12.30 50.58 3.07
CA GLY A 316 -11.99 51.42 4.23
C GLY A 316 -10.60 52.07 4.14
N LYS A 317 -9.57 51.29 3.77
CA LYS A 317 -8.20 51.78 3.56
C LYS A 317 -8.10 52.77 2.41
N SER A 318 -8.83 52.56 1.32
CA SER A 318 -8.83 53.53 0.21
C SER A 318 -9.39 54.88 0.64
N LEU A 319 -10.47 54.90 1.44
CA LEU A 319 -11.05 56.12 1.98
C LEU A 319 -10.10 56.80 2.98
N TYR A 320 -9.51 56.01 3.88
CA TYR A 320 -8.52 56.50 4.83
C TYR A 320 -7.31 57.13 4.12
N LEU A 321 -6.75 56.46 3.11
CA LEU A 321 -5.63 56.99 2.31
C LEU A 321 -6.02 58.27 1.57
N THR A 322 -7.23 58.38 1.02
CA THR A 322 -7.68 59.64 0.41
C THR A 322 -7.83 60.77 1.44
N LEU A 323 -8.35 60.49 2.63
CA LEU A 323 -8.49 61.52 3.68
C LEU A 323 -7.13 61.95 4.23
N GLU A 324 -6.21 61.01 4.43
CA GLU A 324 -4.87 61.30 4.89
C GLU A 324 -4.06 62.05 3.81
N SER A 325 -4.22 61.69 2.53
CA SER A 325 -3.61 62.46 1.43
C SER A 325 -4.13 63.89 1.35
N ARG A 326 -5.42 64.11 1.61
CA ARG A 326 -5.99 65.46 1.68
C ARG A 326 -5.47 66.22 2.90
N ARG A 327 -5.32 65.52 4.02
CA ARG A 327 -4.76 66.09 5.25
C ARG A 327 -3.30 66.51 5.05
N SER A 328 -2.47 65.66 4.46
CA SER A 328 -1.05 65.98 4.20
C SER A 328 -0.91 67.16 3.25
N VAL A 329 -1.75 67.25 2.21
CA VAL A 329 -1.78 68.41 1.30
C VAL A 329 -2.16 69.69 2.05
N LEU A 330 -3.14 69.65 2.96
CA LEU A 330 -3.51 70.82 3.76
C LEU A 330 -2.45 71.18 4.81
N GLU A 331 -1.73 70.20 5.37
CA GLU A 331 -0.60 70.44 6.26
C GLU A 331 0.60 71.02 5.49
N GLU A 332 0.87 70.60 4.25
CA GLU A 332 1.87 71.18 3.35
C GLU A 332 1.49 72.60 2.89
N GLU A 333 0.21 72.83 2.57
CA GLU A 333 -0.32 74.16 2.24
C GLU A 333 -0.33 75.12 3.45
N GLN A 334 -0.56 74.60 4.67
CA GLN A 334 -0.42 75.39 5.91
C GLN A 334 1.03 75.64 6.30
N LYS A 335 1.96 74.76 5.90
CA LYS A 335 3.39 74.88 6.16
C LYS A 335 4.12 75.58 5.00
N GLY A 336 3.55 76.68 4.51
CA GLY A 336 4.07 77.49 3.40
C GLY A 336 5.59 77.76 3.44
N PRO A 337 6.18 78.20 2.32
CA PRO A 337 7.59 78.00 1.96
C PRO A 337 8.57 78.69 2.90
N GLU A 338 8.92 78.03 4.00
CA GLU A 338 10.02 78.41 4.87
C GLU A 338 10.84 77.17 5.21
N SER A 339 11.62 76.69 4.23
CA SER A 339 12.92 76.01 4.45
C SER A 339 13.60 75.47 3.17
N ASP A 340 13.35 76.02 1.98
CA ASP A 340 14.20 75.76 0.80
C ASP A 340 14.78 77.07 0.26
N ALA A 341 15.61 77.72 1.09
CA ALA A 341 16.48 78.82 0.68
C ALA A 341 17.84 78.71 1.38
N GLN A 342 18.51 77.55 1.26
CA GLN A 342 19.95 77.44 1.49
C GLN A 342 20.51 76.14 0.90
N SER A 343 20.72 76.10 -0.42
CA SER A 343 21.83 75.40 -1.08
C SER A 343 21.71 75.39 -2.61
N GLU A 344 21.68 76.57 -3.23
CA GLU A 344 22.22 76.68 -4.59
C GLU A 344 23.24 77.83 -4.62
N GLY A 345 24.50 77.46 -4.80
CA GLY A 345 25.62 78.39 -4.90
C GLY A 345 26.95 77.66 -4.95
N GLU A 346 27.24 76.97 -6.07
CA GLU A 346 28.52 77.09 -6.80
C GLU A 346 28.67 76.05 -7.93
N GLY A 347 29.07 76.53 -9.12
CA GLY A 347 30.02 75.78 -9.97
C GLY A 347 29.49 75.05 -11.20
N LYS A 348 29.12 75.80 -12.25
CA LYS A 348 29.18 75.30 -13.63
C LYS A 348 30.57 75.62 -14.19
N THR A 349 31.37 74.62 -14.59
CA THR A 349 32.37 74.66 -15.68
C THR A 349 33.09 73.31 -15.77
N GLY A 350 33.25 72.75 -16.97
CA GLY A 350 34.27 71.70 -17.20
C GLY A 350 33.87 70.55 -18.12
N THR A 351 33.77 70.83 -19.42
CA THR A 351 33.89 69.86 -20.51
C THR A 351 35.30 69.22 -20.52
N ALA A 352 35.43 67.89 -20.49
CA ALA A 352 36.58 67.10 -20.99
C ALA A 352 36.26 65.59 -20.85
N SER A 353 36.05 64.80 -21.93
CA SER A 353 37.10 64.15 -22.73
C SER A 353 38.15 63.36 -21.93
N LYS A 354 37.95 62.04 -21.79
CA LYS A 354 38.97 60.96 -21.90
C LYS A 354 38.26 59.59 -21.76
N GLU A 355 38.34 58.77 -22.82
CA GLU A 355 39.10 57.50 -22.90
C GLU A 355 38.50 56.34 -22.11
#